data_AF-U1GNK0-F1
#
_entry.id   AF-U1GNK0-F1
#
_cell.length_a   1.000
_cell.length_b   1.000
_cell.length_c   1.000
_cell.angle_alpha   90.00
_cell.angle_beta   90.00
_cell.angle_gamma   90.00
#
_symmetry.space_group_name_H-M   'P 1'
#
loop_
_entity.id
_entity.type
_entity.pdbx_description
1 polymer ?
#
loop_
_entity_poly.entity_id
_entity_poly.type
_entity_poly.pdbx_seq_one_letter_code
_entity_poly.pdbx_strand_id
1 'polypeptide(L)'
;MASTPPPFSVENGHVSEKSDITPVSNGDAIESTSINEKALMRKIDSRLLPAVTLLYLCSFLDRSNVGNARLEGLSSDLDMTGNQYLTSLTLFFIGYVLFEVPCNIVLKRTSPKFWLPTMTLMWGTVCTLMGVSQSRIGFFIVRFFLGVTESGLFAGVVFYLSMWYKRDEVHFRVALFFSAASLAGAFGGILAWGIAHMRGVGGYAGWRWIFILEGLLTVSVGAGAYLFIFNYPDTAGILTRDERIFIQHRLKEDNDSVRDEAFNWTNVSKAMAEEMHHPSQA
;
A
#
# COMPACT_ATOMS: atom_id res chain seq x y z
N MET A 1 -44.99 22.42 47.27
CA MET A 1 -44.48 23.56 46.50
C MET A 1 -42.97 23.41 46.38
N ALA A 2 -42.48 23.70 45.17
CA ALA A 2 -41.13 23.44 44.68
C ALA A 2 -40.01 24.09 45.48
N SER A 3 -38.80 23.53 45.36
CA SER A 3 -37.58 24.32 45.16
C SER A 3 -36.42 23.44 44.69
N THR A 4 -36.28 23.38 43.36
CA THR A 4 -35.02 23.14 42.66
C THR A 4 -33.94 24.14 43.11
N PRO A 5 -32.66 23.74 43.24
CA PRO A 5 -31.57 24.71 43.36
C PRO A 5 -31.22 25.36 41.99
N PRO A 6 -30.56 26.54 42.00
CA PRO A 6 -30.44 27.47 40.87
C PRO A 6 -29.27 27.14 39.90
N PRO A 7 -29.16 27.86 38.76
CA PRO A 7 -28.31 27.50 37.64
C PRO A 7 -26.82 27.86 37.86
N PHE A 8 -25.95 27.03 37.30
CA PHE A 8 -24.51 27.29 37.18
C PHE A 8 -24.27 28.63 36.47
N SER A 9 -23.62 29.55 37.18
CA SER A 9 -23.16 30.84 36.65
C SER A 9 -21.71 30.69 36.16
N VAL A 10 -21.45 31.24 34.98
CA VAL A 10 -20.14 31.28 34.33
C VAL A 10 -19.26 32.30 35.05
N GLU A 11 -18.11 31.87 35.57
CA GLU A 11 -17.06 32.76 36.09
C GLU A 11 -15.83 32.69 35.16
N ASN A 12 -15.51 33.84 34.56
CA ASN A 12 -14.37 34.06 33.69
C ASN A 12 -13.07 34.06 34.50
N GLY A 13 -12.35 32.93 34.50
CA GLY A 13 -10.99 32.84 35.01
C GLY A 13 -9.96 33.02 33.89
N HIS A 14 -9.41 34.23 33.78
CA HIS A 14 -8.12 34.44 33.11
C HIS A 14 -7.03 33.68 33.87
N VAL A 15 -6.45 32.65 33.25
CA VAL A 15 -5.16 32.09 33.67
C VAL A 15 -4.13 32.47 32.61
N SER A 16 -3.24 33.38 33.02
CA SER A 16 -2.04 33.74 32.29
C SER A 16 -1.05 32.57 32.39
N GLU A 17 -0.79 31.89 31.28
CA GLU A 17 0.35 30.98 31.17
C GLU A 17 1.37 31.64 30.22
N LYS A 18 2.39 32.24 30.83
CA LYS A 18 3.62 32.65 30.15
C LYS A 18 4.30 31.40 29.59
N SER A 19 4.18 31.15 28.29
CA SER A 19 5.17 30.37 27.57
C SER A 19 6.24 31.34 27.06
N ASP A 20 7.44 31.26 27.64
CA ASP A 20 8.63 31.95 27.17
C ASP A 20 8.91 31.58 25.70
N ILE A 21 8.45 32.43 24.79
CA ILE A 21 8.90 32.41 23.40
C ILE A 21 10.24 33.12 23.40
N THR A 22 11.32 32.38 23.64
CA THR A 22 12.65 32.83 23.21
C THR A 22 12.58 33.03 21.70
N PRO A 23 12.88 34.23 21.17
CA PRO A 23 12.94 34.43 19.74
C PRO A 23 14.07 33.54 19.23
N VAL A 24 13.73 32.52 18.46
CA VAL A 24 14.71 31.70 17.76
C VAL A 24 15.54 32.67 16.92
N SER A 25 16.82 32.78 17.30
CA SER A 25 17.81 33.62 16.65
C SER A 25 17.74 33.41 15.14
N ASN A 26 17.65 34.49 14.38
CA ASN A 26 17.78 34.57 12.92
C ASN A 26 19.20 34.16 12.46
N GLY A 27 19.64 32.95 12.82
CA GLY A 27 20.99 32.43 12.59
C GLY A 27 21.05 31.08 11.86
N ASP A 28 19.95 30.34 11.74
CA ASP A 28 19.92 29.02 11.06
C ASP A 28 19.37 29.10 9.62
N ALA A 29 19.33 30.30 9.04
CA ALA A 29 18.86 30.50 7.67
C ALA A 29 19.91 30.19 6.58
N ILE A 30 21.07 29.60 6.93
CA ILE A 30 22.16 29.38 5.98
C ILE A 30 22.83 28.02 6.21
N GLU A 31 22.25 26.96 5.64
CA GLU A 31 23.02 25.89 4.96
C GLU A 31 22.17 25.08 3.95
N SER A 32 21.05 25.63 3.46
CA SER A 32 20.16 24.97 2.49
C SER A 32 20.62 25.04 1.03
N THR A 33 21.77 25.67 0.74
CA THR A 33 22.22 25.97 -0.63
C THR A 33 23.09 24.87 -1.26
N SER A 34 23.55 23.87 -0.51
CA SER A 34 24.50 22.84 -1.02
C SER A 34 23.85 21.50 -1.39
N ILE A 35 22.58 21.27 -1.02
CA ILE A 35 21.92 19.97 -1.23
C ILE A 35 21.26 19.96 -2.61
N ASN A 36 21.80 19.14 -3.51
CA ASN A 36 21.20 18.92 -4.82
C ASN A 36 19.93 18.06 -4.70
N GLU A 37 18.77 18.72 -4.65
CA GLU A 37 17.44 18.10 -4.53
C GLU A 37 17.23 16.97 -5.56
N LYS A 38 17.63 17.18 -6.82
CA LYS A 38 17.48 16.17 -7.88
C LYS A 38 18.38 14.95 -7.68
N ALA A 39 19.54 15.11 -7.06
CA ALA A 39 20.42 13.99 -6.74
C ALA A 39 19.88 13.20 -5.53
N LEU A 40 19.35 13.90 -4.53
CA LEU A 40 18.72 13.30 -3.35
C LEU A 40 17.46 12.50 -3.73
N MET A 41 16.59 13.06 -4.56
CA MET A 41 15.40 12.34 -5.03
C MET A 41 15.78 11.10 -5.85
N ARG A 42 16.80 11.17 -6.72
CA ARG A 42 17.29 10.00 -7.46
C ARG A 42 17.86 8.91 -6.55
N LYS A 43 18.56 9.30 -5.47
CA LYS A 43 19.09 8.36 -4.46
C LYS A 43 17.95 7.62 -3.77
N ILE A 44 16.89 8.34 -3.39
CA ILE A 44 15.67 7.80 -2.78
C ILE A 44 14.93 6.90 -3.78
N ASP A 45 14.70 7.40 -4.99
CA ASP A 45 14.01 6.69 -6.07
C ASP A 45 14.68 5.35 -6.38
N SER A 46 16.01 5.34 -6.50
CA SER A 46 16.80 4.14 -6.82
C SER A 46 16.68 3.00 -5.81
N ARG A 47 16.22 3.29 -4.60
CA ARG A 47 16.09 2.31 -3.51
C ARG A 47 14.64 1.94 -3.25
N LEU A 48 13.75 2.93 -3.27
CA LEU A 48 12.34 2.78 -2.90
C LEU A 48 11.49 2.26 -4.07
N LEU A 49 11.66 2.84 -5.27
CA LEU A 49 10.83 2.43 -6.40
C LEU A 49 11.07 0.98 -6.79
N PRO A 50 12.31 0.47 -6.96
CA PRO A 50 12.51 -0.93 -7.34
C PRO A 50 11.89 -1.92 -6.34
N ALA A 51 11.97 -1.65 -5.03
CA ALA A 51 11.37 -2.52 -4.02
C ALA A 51 9.85 -2.54 -4.11
N VAL A 52 9.22 -1.37 -4.24
CA VAL A 52 7.77 -1.22 -4.32
C VAL A 52 7.22 -1.75 -5.65
N THR A 53 7.92 -1.48 -6.75
CA THR A 53 7.63 -2.02 -8.09
C THR A 53 7.76 -3.54 -8.11
N LEU A 54 8.78 -4.11 -7.46
CA LEU A 54 8.96 -5.57 -7.36
C LEU A 54 7.83 -6.21 -6.55
N LEU A 55 7.44 -5.63 -5.40
CA LEU A 55 6.32 -6.10 -4.60
C LEU A 55 5.02 -6.14 -5.41
N TYR A 56 4.79 -5.12 -6.24
CA TYR A 56 3.62 -5.06 -7.09
C TYR A 56 3.67 -6.04 -8.26
N LEU A 57 4.85 -6.21 -8.84
CA LEU A 57 5.09 -7.22 -9.87
C LEU A 57 4.74 -8.60 -9.32
N CYS A 58 5.20 -8.94 -8.11
CA CYS A 58 4.85 -10.20 -7.44
C CYS A 58 3.33 -10.34 -7.21
N SER A 59 2.64 -9.30 -6.73
CA SER A 59 1.18 -9.33 -6.54
C SER A 59 0.42 -9.54 -7.86
N PHE A 60 0.84 -8.88 -8.95
CA PHE A 60 0.22 -9.08 -10.26
C PHE A 60 0.51 -10.45 -10.86
N LEU A 61 1.73 -10.97 -10.65
CA LEU A 61 2.07 -12.34 -11.02
C LEU A 61 1.12 -13.32 -10.34
N ASP A 62 0.98 -13.27 -9.01
CA ASP A 62 0.07 -14.13 -8.22
C ASP A 62 -1.37 -14.11 -8.77
N ARG A 63 -1.86 -12.92 -9.16
CA ARG A 63 -3.20 -12.76 -9.74
C ARG A 63 -3.32 -13.37 -11.14
N SER A 64 -2.29 -13.24 -11.97
CA SER A 64 -2.26 -13.79 -13.33
C SER A 64 -2.04 -15.31 -13.36
N ASN A 65 -1.34 -15.86 -12.37
CA ASN A 65 -0.91 -17.26 -12.32
C ASN A 65 -2.06 -18.25 -12.30
N VAL A 66 -3.22 -17.88 -11.75
CA VAL A 66 -4.40 -18.75 -11.80
C VAL A 66 -4.89 -19.02 -13.21
N GLY A 67 -4.70 -18.06 -14.12
CA GLY A 67 -4.98 -18.24 -15.54
C GLY A 67 -4.01 -19.24 -16.16
N ASN A 68 -2.71 -19.10 -15.88
CA ASN A 68 -1.68 -20.02 -16.36
C ASN A 68 -1.85 -21.43 -15.78
N ALA A 69 -2.15 -21.52 -14.48
CA ALA A 69 -2.43 -22.78 -13.78
C ALA A 69 -3.62 -23.53 -14.39
N ARG A 70 -4.66 -22.82 -14.85
CA ARG A 70 -5.78 -23.43 -15.57
C ARG A 70 -5.34 -24.11 -16.87
N LEU A 71 -4.40 -23.51 -17.61
CA LEU A 71 -3.84 -24.13 -18.82
C LEU A 71 -3.01 -25.37 -18.49
N GLU A 72 -2.34 -25.37 -17.33
CA GLU A 72 -1.53 -26.49 -16.82
C GLU A 72 -2.33 -27.56 -16.06
N GLY A 73 -3.66 -27.61 -16.24
CA GLY A 73 -4.49 -28.70 -15.75
C GLY A 73 -5.08 -28.54 -14.34
N LEU A 74 -5.01 -27.35 -13.73
CA LEU A 74 -5.65 -27.06 -12.43
C LEU A 74 -7.12 -27.52 -12.37
N SER A 75 -7.89 -27.23 -13.42
CA SER A 75 -9.32 -27.60 -13.44
C SER A 75 -9.54 -29.11 -13.53
N SER A 76 -8.63 -29.85 -14.15
CA SER A 76 -8.72 -31.32 -14.24
C SER A 76 -8.32 -31.97 -12.92
N ASP A 77 -7.25 -31.49 -12.28
CA ASP A 77 -6.74 -32.06 -11.03
C ASP A 77 -7.67 -31.83 -9.84
N LEU A 78 -8.35 -30.68 -9.81
CA LEU A 78 -9.31 -30.34 -8.77
C LEU A 78 -10.75 -30.71 -9.17
N ASP A 79 -11.00 -31.33 -10.31
CA ASP A 79 -12.37 -31.64 -10.79
C ASP A 79 -13.28 -30.40 -10.80
N MET A 80 -12.78 -29.26 -11.29
CA MET A 80 -13.51 -27.99 -11.29
C MET A 80 -14.23 -27.78 -12.61
N THR A 81 -15.52 -27.47 -12.53
CA THR A 81 -16.29 -26.95 -13.68
C THR A 81 -15.87 -25.53 -14.02
N GLY A 82 -16.14 -25.07 -15.25
CA GLY A 82 -15.84 -23.70 -15.67
C GLY A 82 -16.46 -22.63 -14.76
N ASN A 83 -17.68 -22.85 -14.28
CA ASN A 83 -18.37 -21.94 -13.36
C ASN A 83 -17.71 -21.90 -11.98
N GLN A 84 -17.23 -23.04 -11.48
CA GLN A 84 -16.50 -23.11 -10.20
C GLN A 84 -15.14 -22.42 -10.28
N TYR A 85 -14.44 -22.53 -11.42
CA TYR A 85 -13.23 -21.75 -11.67
C TYR A 85 -13.52 -20.25 -11.62
N LEU A 86 -14.56 -19.77 -12.32
CA LEU A 86 -14.95 -18.35 -12.26
C LEU A 86 -15.34 -17.92 -10.84
N THR A 87 -16.00 -18.79 -10.09
CA THR A 87 -16.33 -18.54 -8.68
C THR A 87 -15.07 -18.31 -7.84
N SER A 88 -14.00 -19.08 -8.06
CA SER A 88 -12.71 -18.89 -7.35
C SER A 88 -12.05 -17.54 -7.66
N LEU A 89 -12.25 -17.01 -8.88
CA LEU A 89 -11.77 -15.68 -9.25
C LEU A 89 -12.59 -14.61 -8.54
N THR A 90 -13.92 -14.78 -8.47
CA THR A 90 -14.80 -13.83 -7.77
C THR A 90 -14.55 -13.81 -6.26
N LEU A 91 -14.31 -14.96 -5.63
CA LEU A 91 -14.02 -15.05 -4.19
C LEU A 91 -12.80 -14.22 -3.76
N PHE A 92 -11.78 -14.14 -4.62
CA PHE A 92 -10.65 -13.24 -4.42
C PHE A 92 -11.10 -11.77 -4.31
N PHE A 93 -11.90 -11.30 -5.27
CA PHE A 93 -12.39 -9.92 -5.28
C PHE A 93 -13.33 -9.63 -4.11
N ILE A 94 -14.14 -10.60 -3.69
CA ILE A 94 -14.99 -10.45 -2.50
C ILE A 94 -14.13 -10.23 -1.26
N GLY A 95 -13.11 -11.06 -1.04
CA GLY A 95 -12.16 -10.89 0.08
C GLY A 95 -11.43 -9.55 0.01
N TYR A 96 -11.01 -9.15 -1.19
CA TYR A 96 -10.32 -7.88 -1.43
C TYR A 96 -11.19 -6.69 -1.03
N VAL A 97 -12.40 -6.57 -1.58
CA VAL A 97 -13.30 -5.43 -1.35
C VAL A 97 -13.75 -5.32 0.10
N LEU A 98 -14.05 -6.45 0.75
CA LEU A 98 -14.49 -6.46 2.15
C LEU A 98 -13.40 -5.97 3.10
N PHE A 99 -12.13 -6.29 2.80
CA PHE A 99 -11.00 -5.96 3.67
C PHE A 99 -10.22 -4.72 3.24
N GLU A 100 -10.47 -4.16 2.06
CA GLU A 100 -9.84 -2.92 1.59
C GLU A 100 -10.06 -1.75 2.57
N VAL A 101 -11.29 -1.55 3.02
CA VAL A 101 -11.62 -0.47 3.99
C VAL A 101 -10.99 -0.73 5.37
N PRO A 102 -11.20 -1.90 6.01
CA PRO A 102 -10.52 -2.24 7.26
C PRO A 102 -9.00 -2.12 7.20
N CYS A 103 -8.36 -2.68 6.16
CA CYS A 103 -6.91 -2.68 6.02
C CYS A 103 -6.36 -1.26 5.87
N ASN A 104 -7.07 -0.37 5.19
CA ASN A 104 -6.67 1.03 5.07
C ASN A 104 -6.81 1.81 6.39
N ILE A 105 -7.84 1.50 7.20
CA ILE A 105 -7.99 2.07 8.56
C ILE A 105 -6.84 1.59 9.46
N VAL A 106 -6.52 0.30 9.42
CA VAL A 106 -5.43 -0.27 10.21
C VAL A 106 -4.08 0.29 9.77
N LEU A 107 -3.87 0.47 8.47
CA LEU A 107 -2.67 1.12 7.92
C LEU A 107 -2.48 2.54 8.49
N LYS A 108 -3.55 3.32 8.68
CA LYS A 108 -3.44 4.65 9.31
C LYS A 108 -3.06 4.59 10.79
N ARG A 109 -3.41 3.52 11.50
CA ARG A 109 -3.09 3.34 12.92
C ARG A 109 -1.75 2.64 13.17
N THR A 110 -1.25 1.90 12.20
CA THR A 110 -0.06 1.05 12.34
C THR A 110 1.10 1.62 11.55
N SER A 111 2.33 1.43 12.00
CA SER A 111 3.50 1.93 11.24
C SER A 111 3.66 1.17 9.91
N PRO A 112 3.74 1.88 8.76
CA PRO A 112 3.84 1.27 7.43
C PRO A 112 5.01 0.30 7.25
N LYS A 113 6.14 0.53 7.94
CA LYS A 113 7.31 -0.35 7.90
C LYS A 113 7.03 -1.77 8.32
N PHE A 114 6.11 -1.98 9.27
CA PHE A 114 5.76 -3.33 9.69
C PHE A 114 4.57 -3.84 8.88
N TRP A 115 3.60 -2.97 8.58
CA TRP A 115 2.37 -3.37 7.93
C TRP A 115 2.59 -3.91 6.50
N LEU A 116 3.32 -3.17 5.65
CA LEU A 116 3.54 -3.57 4.26
C LEU A 116 4.29 -4.92 4.16
N PRO A 117 5.47 -5.11 4.80
CA PRO A 117 6.15 -6.40 4.80
C PRO A 117 5.36 -7.54 5.45
N THR A 118 4.60 -7.29 6.53
CA THR A 118 3.75 -8.33 7.16
C THR A 118 2.68 -8.79 6.18
N MET A 119 2.03 -7.85 5.47
CA MET A 119 1.05 -8.18 4.44
C MET A 119 1.68 -8.99 3.30
N THR A 120 2.87 -8.61 2.84
CA THR A 120 3.61 -9.38 1.82
C THR A 120 3.96 -10.78 2.26
N LEU A 121 4.42 -10.96 3.50
CA LEU A 121 4.68 -12.29 4.06
C LEU A 121 3.41 -13.13 4.17
N MET A 122 2.31 -12.54 4.67
CA MET A 122 1.04 -13.23 4.80
C MET A 122 0.50 -13.65 3.43
N TRP A 123 0.46 -12.73 2.45
CA TRP A 123 -0.02 -13.06 1.11
C TRP A 123 0.88 -14.11 0.45
N GLY A 124 2.21 -13.97 0.55
CA GLY A 124 3.15 -14.92 -0.06
C GLY A 124 2.98 -16.31 0.51
N THR A 125 2.78 -16.41 1.83
CA THR A 125 2.50 -17.68 2.51
C THR A 125 1.19 -18.29 2.03
N VAL A 126 0.13 -17.48 1.90
CA VAL A 126 -1.17 -17.94 1.37
C VAL A 126 -1.04 -18.40 -0.08
N CYS A 127 -0.23 -17.72 -0.91
CA CYS A 127 0.05 -18.15 -2.28
C CYS A 127 0.77 -19.52 -2.30
N THR A 128 1.78 -19.73 -1.46
CA THR A 128 2.44 -21.04 -1.34
C THR A 128 1.46 -22.13 -0.89
N LEU A 129 0.57 -21.83 0.08
CA LEU A 129 -0.47 -22.77 0.52
C LEU A 129 -1.47 -23.11 -0.60
N MET A 130 -1.70 -22.19 -1.55
CA MET A 130 -2.56 -22.43 -2.71
C MET A 130 -2.02 -23.55 -3.60
N GLY A 131 -0.70 -23.63 -3.80
CA GLY A 131 -0.07 -24.71 -4.56
C GLY A 131 -0.14 -26.08 -3.86
N VAL A 132 -0.17 -26.07 -2.53
CA VAL A 132 -0.26 -27.30 -1.71
C VAL A 132 -1.70 -27.80 -1.57
N SER A 133 -2.71 -26.95 -1.81
CA SER A 133 -4.12 -27.33 -1.73
C SER A 133 -4.45 -28.51 -2.66
N GLN A 134 -5.11 -29.53 -2.10
CA GLN A 134 -5.53 -30.76 -2.80
C GLN A 134 -7.04 -30.81 -3.07
N SER A 135 -7.81 -29.84 -2.56
CA SER A 135 -9.27 -29.85 -2.59
C SER A 135 -9.83 -28.57 -3.20
N ARG A 136 -10.94 -28.70 -3.95
CA ARG A 136 -11.70 -27.57 -4.51
C ARG A 136 -12.05 -26.54 -3.44
N ILE A 137 -12.56 -27.02 -2.31
CA ILE A 137 -12.98 -26.17 -1.20
C ILE A 137 -11.75 -25.51 -0.57
N GLY A 138 -10.65 -26.24 -0.42
CA GLY A 138 -9.38 -25.68 0.04
C GLY A 138 -8.88 -24.56 -0.87
N PHE A 139 -8.96 -24.76 -2.19
CA PHE A 139 -8.59 -23.74 -3.17
C PHE A 139 -9.46 -22.48 -3.07
N PHE A 140 -10.78 -22.63 -2.89
CA PHE A 140 -11.69 -21.50 -2.66
C PHE A 140 -11.39 -20.72 -1.39
N ILE A 141 -11.14 -21.42 -0.29
CA ILE A 141 -10.82 -20.80 1.01
C ILE A 141 -9.50 -20.02 0.89
N VAL A 142 -8.45 -20.65 0.36
CA VAL A 142 -7.15 -20.00 0.18
C VAL A 142 -7.28 -18.80 -0.76
N ARG A 143 -8.12 -18.86 -1.80
CA ARG A 143 -8.38 -17.71 -2.68
C ARG A 143 -9.08 -16.55 -2.00
N PHE A 144 -10.03 -16.82 -1.12
CA PHE A 144 -10.64 -15.78 -0.31
C PHE A 144 -9.59 -15.11 0.60
N PHE A 145 -8.80 -15.90 1.32
CA PHE A 145 -7.74 -15.38 2.19
C PHE A 145 -6.67 -14.62 1.42
N LEU A 146 -6.35 -15.03 0.19
CA LEU A 146 -5.41 -14.31 -0.67
C LEU A 146 -5.92 -12.88 -0.92
N GLY A 147 -7.21 -12.74 -1.27
CA GLY A 147 -7.86 -11.43 -1.43
C GLY A 147 -7.82 -10.60 -0.16
N VAL A 148 -8.07 -11.21 1.00
CA VAL A 148 -7.99 -10.54 2.31
C VAL A 148 -6.57 -10.00 2.55
N THR A 149 -5.53 -10.81 2.32
CA THR A 149 -4.13 -10.41 2.56
C THR A 149 -3.59 -9.41 1.54
N GLU A 150 -4.11 -9.41 0.32
CA GLU A 150 -3.66 -8.51 -0.75
C GLU A 150 -4.41 -7.17 -0.76
N SER A 151 -5.59 -7.09 -0.10
CA SER A 151 -6.47 -5.91 -0.06
C SER A 151 -5.79 -4.60 0.33
N GLY A 152 -4.78 -4.66 1.20
CA GLY A 152 -4.06 -3.49 1.72
C GLY A 152 -2.86 -3.05 0.87
N LEU A 153 -2.46 -3.79 -0.17
CA LEU A 153 -1.21 -3.53 -0.87
C LEU A 153 -1.25 -2.20 -1.62
N PHE A 154 -2.30 -1.95 -2.41
CA PHE A 154 -2.38 -0.74 -3.22
C PHE A 154 -2.44 0.53 -2.36
N ALA A 155 -3.38 0.58 -1.41
CA ALA A 155 -3.49 1.68 -0.45
C ALA A 155 -2.22 1.83 0.40
N GLY A 156 -1.61 0.72 0.82
CA GLY A 156 -0.35 0.66 1.54
C GLY A 156 0.80 1.33 0.79
N VAL A 157 0.95 1.00 -0.49
CA VAL A 157 2.00 1.58 -1.33
C VAL A 157 1.76 3.06 -1.60
N VAL A 158 0.54 3.45 -1.95
CA VAL A 158 0.22 4.86 -2.22
C VAL A 158 0.46 5.71 -0.97
N PHE A 159 0.03 5.22 0.19
CA PHE A 159 0.31 5.86 1.48
C PHE A 159 1.81 5.96 1.75
N TYR A 160 2.55 4.87 1.53
CA TYR A 160 4.00 4.87 1.70
C TYR A 160 4.69 5.86 0.77
N LEU A 161 4.30 5.96 -0.50
CA LEU A 161 4.83 6.97 -1.42
C LEU A 161 4.48 8.39 -0.97
N SER A 162 3.27 8.62 -0.45
CA SER A 162 2.87 9.94 0.07
C SER A 162 3.68 10.42 1.28
N MET A 163 4.35 9.51 1.99
CA MET A 163 5.23 9.84 3.12
C MET A 163 6.65 10.24 2.69
N TRP A 164 7.04 9.97 1.44
CA TRP A 164 8.40 10.19 0.95
C TRP A 164 8.47 11.24 -0.16
N TYR A 165 7.36 11.55 -0.83
CA TYR A 165 7.30 12.43 -1.99
C TYR A 165 6.22 13.50 -1.83
N LYS A 166 6.40 14.63 -2.54
CA LYS A 166 5.36 15.67 -2.66
C LYS A 166 4.16 15.18 -3.48
N ARG A 167 3.01 15.81 -3.31
CA ARG A 167 1.77 15.47 -4.05
C ARG A 167 1.98 15.43 -5.57
N ASP A 168 2.65 16.43 -6.13
CA ASP A 168 2.94 16.53 -7.57
C ASP A 168 3.89 15.42 -8.08
N GLU A 169 4.70 14.87 -7.18
CA GLU A 169 5.74 13.89 -7.48
C GLU A 169 5.27 12.44 -7.30
N VAL A 170 4.25 12.22 -6.47
CA VAL A 170 3.68 10.90 -6.20
C VAL A 170 3.04 10.32 -7.47
N HIS A 171 2.31 11.13 -8.24
CA HIS A 171 1.54 10.65 -9.40
C HIS A 171 2.40 9.96 -10.46
N PHE A 172 3.55 10.54 -10.81
CA PHE A 172 4.47 9.94 -11.78
C PHE A 172 5.02 8.59 -11.29
N ARG A 173 5.32 8.48 -9.99
CA ARG A 173 5.85 7.26 -9.37
C ARG A 173 4.79 6.18 -9.25
N VAL A 174 3.55 6.57 -8.95
CA VAL A 174 2.39 5.68 -9.00
C VAL A 174 2.15 5.19 -10.43
N ALA A 175 2.33 6.02 -11.46
CA ALA A 175 2.26 5.56 -12.85
C ALA A 175 3.37 4.56 -13.20
N LEU A 176 4.60 4.79 -12.72
CA LEU A 176 5.69 3.81 -12.88
C LEU A 176 5.41 2.51 -12.11
N PHE A 177 4.79 2.60 -10.94
CA PHE A 177 4.31 1.43 -10.21
C PHE A 177 3.26 0.66 -11.01
N PHE A 178 2.28 1.34 -11.61
CA PHE A 178 1.28 0.69 -12.46
C PHE A 178 1.87 0.00 -13.69
N SER A 179 2.96 0.51 -14.27
CA SER A 179 3.60 -0.15 -15.42
C SER A 179 4.19 -1.53 -15.07
N ALA A 180 4.52 -1.78 -13.80
CA ALA A 180 4.94 -3.09 -13.34
C ALA A 180 3.85 -4.16 -13.48
N ALA A 181 2.56 -3.78 -13.43
CA ALA A 181 1.46 -4.71 -13.69
C ALA A 181 1.48 -5.22 -15.14
N SER A 182 1.73 -4.33 -16.09
CA SER A 182 1.89 -4.70 -17.51
C SER A 182 3.10 -5.61 -17.70
N LEU A 183 4.20 -5.31 -17.00
CA LEU A 183 5.41 -6.13 -17.03
C LEU A 183 5.16 -7.53 -16.46
N ALA A 184 4.51 -7.62 -15.29
CA ALA A 184 4.11 -8.87 -14.66
C ALA A 184 3.23 -9.73 -15.60
N GLY A 185 2.26 -9.11 -16.28
CA GLY A 185 1.42 -9.82 -17.25
C GLY A 185 2.20 -10.36 -18.46
N ALA A 186 3.18 -9.60 -18.98
CA ALA A 186 3.99 -10.00 -20.12
C ALA A 186 4.97 -11.15 -19.77
N PHE A 187 5.59 -11.09 -18.59
CA PHE A 187 6.59 -12.09 -18.16
C PHE A 187 5.97 -13.28 -17.42
N GLY A 188 4.81 -13.12 -16.79
CA GLY A 188 4.17 -14.16 -15.98
C GLY A 188 3.80 -15.40 -16.77
N GLY A 189 3.33 -15.25 -18.01
CA GLY A 189 3.07 -16.39 -18.89
C GLY A 189 4.34 -17.17 -19.26
N ILE A 190 5.45 -16.45 -19.53
CA ILE A 190 6.75 -17.07 -19.86
C ILE A 190 7.32 -17.80 -18.64
N LEU A 191 7.22 -17.18 -17.46
CA LEU A 191 7.67 -17.76 -16.20
C LEU A 191 6.86 -19.00 -15.85
N ALA A 192 5.53 -18.96 -16.01
CA ALA A 192 4.65 -20.10 -15.84
C ALA A 192 4.97 -21.24 -16.81
N TRP A 193 5.25 -20.94 -18.09
CA TRP A 193 5.68 -21.94 -19.07
C TRP A 193 7.01 -22.60 -18.69
N GLY A 194 7.97 -21.83 -18.18
CA GLY A 194 9.23 -22.36 -17.67
C GLY A 194 9.03 -23.29 -16.48
N ILE A 195 8.18 -22.90 -15.53
CA ILE A 195 7.88 -23.69 -14.33
C ILE A 195 7.05 -24.94 -14.65
N ALA A 196 6.19 -24.88 -15.66
CA ALA A 196 5.36 -26.02 -16.11
C ALA A 196 6.20 -27.25 -16.49
N HIS A 197 7.45 -27.07 -16.94
CA HIS A 197 8.38 -28.17 -17.24
C HIS A 197 8.76 -29.00 -16.01
N MET A 198 8.52 -28.51 -14.78
CA MET A 198 8.71 -29.28 -13.55
C MET A 198 7.56 -30.26 -13.24
N ARG A 199 6.65 -30.48 -14.20
CA ARG A 199 5.61 -31.50 -14.08
C ARG A 199 6.22 -32.87 -13.76
N GLY A 200 5.74 -33.50 -12.68
CA GLY A 200 6.22 -34.80 -12.22
C GLY A 200 7.37 -34.74 -11.20
N VAL A 201 7.99 -33.57 -11.00
CA VAL A 201 8.95 -33.37 -9.91
C VAL A 201 8.21 -33.43 -8.58
N GLY A 202 8.60 -34.38 -7.72
CA GLY A 202 7.95 -34.62 -6.42
C GLY A 202 6.53 -35.21 -6.50
N GLY A 203 6.10 -35.71 -7.67
CA GLY A 203 4.73 -36.23 -7.87
C GLY A 203 3.66 -35.14 -7.98
N TYR A 204 4.05 -33.87 -8.11
CA TYR A 204 3.13 -32.75 -8.26
C TYR A 204 2.93 -32.34 -9.73
N ALA A 205 1.72 -31.84 -10.02
CA ALA A 205 1.42 -31.22 -11.31
C ALA A 205 2.11 -29.86 -11.46
N GLY A 206 2.38 -29.45 -12.71
CA GLY A 206 3.11 -28.22 -13.02
C GLY A 206 2.47 -26.97 -12.41
N TRP A 207 1.14 -26.89 -12.38
CA TRP A 207 0.42 -25.76 -11.81
C TRP A 207 0.69 -25.53 -10.32
N ARG A 208 1.02 -26.58 -9.56
CA ARG A 208 1.30 -26.49 -8.12
C ARG A 208 2.64 -25.80 -7.88
N TRP A 209 3.62 -26.12 -8.72
CA TRP A 209 4.95 -25.51 -8.66
C TRP A 209 4.93 -24.03 -9.01
N ILE A 210 4.04 -23.59 -9.91
CA ILE A 210 3.84 -22.16 -10.21
C ILE A 210 3.53 -21.40 -8.92
N PHE A 211 2.52 -21.83 -8.17
CA PHE A 211 2.15 -21.16 -6.91
C PHE A 211 3.18 -21.33 -5.79
N ILE A 212 3.84 -22.50 -5.68
CA ILE A 212 4.84 -22.75 -4.63
C ILE A 212 6.06 -21.86 -4.85
N LEU A 213 6.64 -21.84 -6.06
CA LEU A 213 7.84 -21.07 -6.34
C LEU A 213 7.58 -19.57 -6.30
N GLU A 214 6.48 -19.12 -6.87
CA GLU A 214 6.16 -17.70 -6.89
C GLU A 214 5.77 -17.18 -5.50
N GLY A 215 4.99 -17.97 -4.73
CA GLY A 215 4.73 -17.66 -3.33
C GLY A 215 6.02 -17.59 -2.50
N LEU A 216 6.96 -18.53 -2.69
CA LEU A 216 8.24 -18.54 -1.98
C LEU A 216 9.12 -17.34 -2.36
N LEU A 217 9.15 -16.97 -3.64
CA LEU A 217 9.80 -15.75 -4.12
C LEU A 217 9.21 -14.54 -3.41
N THR A 218 7.89 -14.45 -3.33
CA THR A 218 7.21 -13.34 -2.68
C THR A 218 7.45 -13.29 -1.17
N VAL A 219 7.46 -14.44 -0.49
CA VAL A 219 7.84 -14.52 0.94
C VAL A 219 9.29 -14.03 1.13
N SER A 220 10.19 -14.42 0.24
CA SER A 220 11.60 -13.99 0.30
C SER A 220 11.74 -12.48 0.08
N VAL A 221 10.98 -11.92 -0.88
CA VAL A 221 10.92 -10.48 -1.13
C VAL A 221 10.29 -9.74 0.07
N GLY A 222 9.22 -10.28 0.66
CA GLY A 222 8.58 -9.72 1.86
C GLY A 222 9.51 -9.73 3.09
N ALA A 223 10.28 -10.80 3.28
CA ALA A 223 11.30 -10.88 4.31
C ALA A 223 12.41 -9.85 4.08
N GLY A 224 12.87 -9.71 2.83
CA GLY A 224 13.81 -8.67 2.44
C GLY A 224 13.25 -7.26 2.63
N ALA A 225 11.95 -7.05 2.40
CA ALA A 225 11.29 -5.76 2.55
C ALA A 225 11.39 -5.21 3.98
N TYR A 226 11.51 -6.04 5.02
CA TYR A 226 11.78 -5.55 6.38
C TYR A 226 13.13 -4.85 6.53
N LEU A 227 14.12 -5.24 5.73
CA LEU A 227 15.46 -4.64 5.72
C LEU A 227 15.53 -3.41 4.81
N PHE A 228 14.71 -3.37 3.75
CA PHE A 228 14.72 -2.29 2.75
C PHE A 228 13.72 -1.17 3.03
N ILE A 229 12.58 -1.44 3.68
CA ILE A 229 11.54 -0.45 3.98
C ILE A 229 11.90 0.32 5.25
N PHE A 230 12.10 1.63 5.09
CA PHE A 230 12.33 2.57 6.19
C PHE A 230 11.03 3.31 6.50
N ASN A 231 10.72 3.46 7.80
CA ASN A 231 9.44 4.00 8.27
C ASN A 231 9.22 5.47 7.90
N TYR A 232 10.28 6.27 8.02
CA TYR A 232 10.27 7.71 7.80
C TYR A 232 11.65 8.17 7.30
N PRO A 233 11.74 9.33 6.63
CA PRO A 233 13.00 10.02 6.38
C PRO A 233 13.86 10.13 7.66
N ASP A 234 13.21 10.23 8.81
CA ASP A 234 13.81 10.38 10.15
C ASP A 234 14.54 9.14 10.67
N THR A 235 14.07 7.96 10.29
CA THR A 235 14.66 6.66 10.68
C THR A 235 15.53 6.05 9.58
N ALA A 236 15.62 6.72 8.44
CA ALA A 236 16.43 6.27 7.33
C ALA A 236 17.91 6.55 7.60
N GLY A 237 18.66 5.54 8.02
CA GLY A 237 20.13 5.58 8.12
C GLY A 237 20.86 5.94 6.80
N ILE A 238 20.11 6.05 5.71
CA ILE A 238 20.54 6.36 4.35
C ILE A 238 20.77 7.87 4.14
N LEU A 239 20.07 8.71 4.89
CA LEU A 239 20.17 10.16 4.77
C LEU A 239 21.12 10.72 5.81
N THR A 240 22.02 11.61 5.36
CA THR A 240 22.79 12.47 6.27
C THR A 240 21.84 13.38 7.04
N ARG A 241 22.31 13.92 8.17
CA ARG A 241 21.49 14.78 9.03
C ARG A 241 20.89 15.95 8.25
N ASP A 242 21.66 16.54 7.35
CA ASP A 242 21.25 17.69 6.55
C ASP A 242 20.25 17.30 5.44
N GLU A 243 20.44 16.13 4.79
CA GLU A 243 19.47 15.58 3.83
C GLU A 243 18.11 15.29 4.49
N ARG A 244 18.10 14.83 5.75
CA ARG A 244 16.83 14.58 6.50
C ARG A 244 16.09 15.86 6.80
N ILE A 245 16.79 16.87 7.32
CA ILE A 245 16.20 18.18 7.66
C ILE A 245 15.60 18.81 6.39
N PHE A 246 16.31 18.73 5.27
CA PHE A 246 15.83 19.24 3.98
C PHE A 246 14.53 18.55 3.53
N ILE A 247 14.45 17.22 3.60
CA ILE A 247 13.23 16.48 3.21
C ILE A 247 12.07 16.76 4.14
N GLN A 248 12.31 16.84 5.46
CA GLN A 248 11.25 17.19 6.41
C GLN A 248 10.69 18.59 6.14
N HIS A 249 11.55 19.57 5.90
CA HIS A 249 11.12 20.93 5.58
C HIS A 249 10.26 20.93 4.31
N ARG A 250 10.76 20.27 3.26
CA ARG A 250 10.11 20.12 1.97
C ARG A 250 8.73 19.43 2.05
N LEU A 251 8.62 18.38 2.87
CA LEU A 251 7.35 17.67 3.09
C LEU A 251 6.41 18.44 4.00
N LYS A 252 6.91 19.25 4.94
CA LYS A 252 6.07 20.11 5.80
C LYS A 252 5.49 21.29 5.02
N GLU A 253 6.24 21.87 4.09
CA GLU A 253 5.73 22.90 3.18
C GLU A 253 4.63 22.37 2.25
N ASP A 254 4.67 21.09 1.89
CA ASP A 254 3.66 20.43 1.02
C ASP A 254 2.49 19.82 1.82
N ASN A 255 2.75 19.37 3.06
CA ASN A 255 1.71 18.98 4.04
C ASN A 255 1.11 20.22 4.69
N ASP A 256 0.50 21.08 3.89
CA ASP A 256 -0.34 22.20 4.31
C ASP A 256 -1.66 21.72 4.98
N SER A 257 -1.69 20.49 5.52
CA SER A 257 -2.67 19.99 6.49
C SER A 257 -2.43 20.52 7.91
N VAL A 258 -1.49 21.46 8.08
CA VAL A 258 -1.37 22.35 9.26
C VAL A 258 -2.01 23.72 8.96
N ARG A 259 -2.94 23.80 8.00
CA ARG A 259 -4.07 24.71 8.17
C ARG A 259 -5.10 23.94 8.98
N ASP A 260 -5.29 24.33 10.24
CA ASP A 260 -6.40 23.93 11.11
C ASP A 260 -7.74 24.35 10.47
N GLU A 261 -8.07 23.81 9.30
CA GLU A 261 -9.39 23.95 8.72
C GLU A 261 -10.25 22.82 9.28
N ALA A 262 -10.91 23.13 10.41
CA ALA A 262 -11.96 22.30 10.94
C ALA A 262 -12.94 21.92 9.81
N PHE A 263 -13.23 20.62 9.68
CA PHE A 263 -14.15 20.08 8.67
C PHE A 263 -15.47 20.85 8.72
N ASN A 264 -15.69 21.74 7.74
CA ASN A 264 -16.82 22.64 7.69
C ASN A 264 -17.79 22.19 6.59
N TRP A 265 -18.98 21.77 7.01
CA TRP A 265 -20.08 21.38 6.12
C TRP A 265 -20.46 22.45 5.09
N THR A 266 -20.13 23.72 5.37
CA THR A 266 -20.35 24.84 4.46
C THR A 266 -19.48 24.75 3.20
N ASN A 267 -18.29 24.16 3.27
CA ASN A 267 -17.42 23.97 2.11
C ASN A 267 -17.92 22.83 1.22
N VAL A 268 -18.49 21.78 1.82
CA VAL A 268 -19.15 20.69 1.08
C VAL A 268 -20.38 21.22 0.34
N SER A 269 -21.23 22.02 1.00
CA SER A 269 -22.39 22.61 0.33
C SER A 269 -22.01 23.60 -0.77
N LYS A 270 -20.90 24.34 -0.62
CA LYS A 270 -20.39 25.25 -1.66
C LYS A 270 -19.85 24.50 -2.87
N ALA A 271 -19.06 23.45 -2.66
CA ALA A 271 -18.57 22.61 -3.75
C ALA A 271 -19.72 21.95 -4.54
N MET A 272 -20.73 21.43 -3.83
CA MET A 272 -21.92 20.87 -4.49
C MET A 272 -22.75 21.94 -5.23
N ALA A 273 -22.81 23.17 -4.72
CA ALA A 273 -23.52 24.27 -5.37
C ALA A 273 -22.76 24.81 -6.59
N GLU A 274 -21.42 24.87 -6.56
CA GLU A 274 -20.58 25.27 -7.69
C GLU A 274 -20.66 24.27 -8.85
N GLU A 275 -20.74 22.98 -8.54
CA GLU A 275 -20.91 21.90 -9.53
C GLU A 275 -22.31 21.90 -10.17
N MET A 276 -23.32 22.39 -9.44
CA MET A 276 -24.69 22.53 -9.94
C MET A 276 -24.91 23.79 -10.81
N HIS A 277 -23.99 24.76 -10.78
CA HIS A 277 -24.09 26.02 -11.55
C HIS A 277 -23.30 26.02 -12.87
N HIS A 278 -22.60 24.92 -13.22
CA HIS A 278 -21.94 24.76 -14.52
C HIS A 278 -22.55 23.71 -15.49
N PRO A 279 -23.89 23.55 -15.64
CA PRO A 279 -24.43 22.77 -16.74
C PRO A 279 -24.67 23.68 -17.96
N SER A 280 -23.63 24.05 -18.71
CA SER A 280 -23.66 24.30 -20.17
C SER A 280 -22.49 25.20 -20.65
N GLN A 281 -21.37 24.59 -21.02
CA GLN A 281 -20.57 25.03 -22.17
C GLN A 281 -19.90 23.78 -22.76
N ALA A 282 -20.72 22.93 -23.38
CA ALA A 282 -20.32 21.95 -24.37
C ALA A 282 -21.32 22.03 -25.53
#